data_AF-A0A3Q7U3T1-F1
#
_entry.id   AF-A0A3Q7U3T1-F1
#
_cell.length_a   1.000
_cell.length_b   1.000
_cell.length_c   1.000
_cell.angle_alpha   90.00
_cell.angle_beta   90.00
_cell.angle_gamma   90.00
#
_symmetry.space_group_name_H-M   'P 1'
#
loop_
_entity.id
_entity.type
_entity.pdbx_description
1 polymer ?
#
loop_
_entity_poly.entity_id
_entity_poly.type
_entity_poly.pdbx_seq_one_letter_code
_entity_poly.pdbx_strand_id
1 'polypeptide(L)'
;MATGQVLFHRFFYSKSFVKHSFEIVAMACINLASKIEEAPRRIRDVINVFHHLRQLRGKRTPSPLILDQNYINTKNQVIKAERRVLKELGFCVHVKHPHKIIVMYLQVLECERNQTLVQTAWVVHDGII
;
A
#
# COMPACT_ATOMS: atom_id res chain seq x y z
N MET A 1 -0.07 -4.13 -4.96
CA MET A 1 0.86 -3.24 -4.18
C MET A 1 0.80 -1.79 -4.65
N ALA A 2 0.93 -1.51 -5.95
CA ALA A 2 0.78 -0.17 -6.54
C ALA A 2 -0.52 0.54 -6.11
N THR A 3 -1.64 -0.19 -6.00
CA THR A 3 -2.93 0.36 -5.55
C THR A 3 -2.84 0.97 -4.15
N GLY A 4 -2.17 0.31 -3.20
CA GLY A 4 -2.00 0.82 -1.84
C GLY A 4 -1.19 2.11 -1.76
N GLN A 5 -0.14 2.21 -2.58
CA GLN A 5 0.67 3.43 -2.70
C GLN A 5 -0.17 4.59 -3.27
N VAL A 6 -0.91 4.35 -4.36
CA VAL A 6 -1.78 5.38 -4.96
C VAL A 6 -2.83 5.87 -3.96
N LEU A 7 -3.46 4.98 -3.20
CA LEU A 7 -4.42 5.38 -2.15
C LEU A 7 -3.76 6.23 -1.06
N PHE A 8 -2.55 5.86 -0.64
CA PHE A 8 -1.78 6.61 0.35
C PHE A 8 -1.41 8.01 -0.15
N HIS A 9 -0.87 8.11 -1.37
CA HIS A 9 -0.53 9.40 -1.99
C HIS A 9 -1.76 10.29 -2.17
N ARG A 10 -2.88 9.75 -2.67
CA ARG A 10 -4.14 10.50 -2.82
C ARG A 10 -4.66 11.00 -1.48
N PHE A 11 -4.56 10.21 -0.41
CA PHE A 11 -4.99 10.64 0.92
C PHE A 11 -4.13 11.79 1.46
N PHE A 12 -2.80 11.68 1.40
CA PHE A 12 -1.89 12.70 1.92
C PHE A 12 -1.74 13.92 1.01
N TYR A 13 -2.22 13.85 -0.23
CA TYR A 13 -2.39 15.04 -1.06
C TYR A 13 -3.39 16.03 -0.43
N SER A 14 -4.44 15.52 0.21
CA SER A 14 -5.50 16.35 0.83
C SER A 14 -5.37 16.47 2.36
N LYS A 15 -4.63 15.58 3.03
CA LYS A 15 -4.48 15.55 4.48
C LYS A 15 -3.04 15.70 4.93
N SER A 16 -2.85 16.34 6.08
CA SER A 16 -1.52 16.53 6.67
C SER A 16 -1.02 15.28 7.40
N PHE A 17 0.28 15.00 7.22
CA PHE A 17 1.08 14.02 7.99
C PHE A 17 1.15 14.32 9.50
N VAL A 18 0.92 15.57 9.91
CA VAL A 18 0.94 15.95 11.34
C VAL A 18 -0.34 15.48 12.03
N LYS A 19 -1.48 15.51 11.33
CA LYS A 19 -2.79 15.16 11.91
C LYS A 19 -3.09 13.65 11.84
N HIS A 20 -2.40 12.91 10.97
CA HIS A 20 -2.66 11.49 10.73
C HIS A 20 -1.36 10.70 10.78
N SER A 21 -1.30 9.70 11.66
CA SER A 21 -0.15 8.80 11.74
C SER A 21 0.04 8.07 10.41
N PHE A 22 1.20 8.27 9.78
CA PHE A 22 1.55 7.64 8.52
C PHE A 22 1.51 6.11 8.61
N GLU A 23 1.92 5.52 9.76
CA GLU A 23 1.93 4.07 9.96
C GLU A 23 0.50 3.49 9.94
N ILE A 24 -0.42 4.14 10.65
CA ILE A 24 -1.83 3.72 10.72
C ILE A 24 -2.50 3.85 9.36
N VAL A 25 -2.26 4.96 8.66
CA VAL A 25 -2.82 5.19 7.32
C VAL A 25 -2.23 4.22 6.31
N ALA A 26 -0.92 3.94 6.35
CA ALA A 26 -0.28 2.96 5.46
C ALA A 26 -0.85 1.55 5.66
N MET A 27 -1.00 1.10 6.91
CA MET A 27 -1.67 -0.18 7.22
C MET A 27 -3.10 -0.22 6.68
N ALA A 28 -3.85 0.87 6.84
CA ALA A 28 -5.21 0.99 6.32
C ALA A 28 -5.26 0.95 4.79
N CYS A 29 -4.36 1.66 4.09
CA CYS A 29 -4.26 1.65 2.63
C CYS A 29 -3.89 0.27 2.08
N ILE A 30 -2.99 -0.46 2.74
CA ILE A 30 -2.63 -1.83 2.33
C ILE A 30 -3.80 -2.80 2.56
N ASN A 31 -4.47 -2.71 3.71
CA ASN A 31 -5.64 -3.54 4.00
C ASN A 31 -6.77 -3.26 2.99
N LEU A 32 -7.03 -1.99 2.69
CA LEU A 32 -8.02 -1.57 1.71
C LEU A 32 -7.65 -2.02 0.29
N ALA A 33 -6.40 -1.83 -0.12
CA ALA A 33 -5.91 -2.29 -1.43
C ALA A 33 -6.06 -3.81 -1.61
N SER A 34 -5.81 -4.60 -0.56
CA SER A 34 -5.99 -6.06 -0.61
C SER A 34 -7.44 -6.47 -0.86
N LYS A 35 -8.40 -5.67 -0.38
CA LYS A 35 -9.84 -5.88 -0.65
C LYS A 35 -10.21 -5.48 -2.08
N ILE A 36 -9.63 -4.39 -2.58
CA ILE A 36 -9.88 -3.89 -3.94
C ILE A 36 -9.27 -4.80 -5.01
N GLU A 37 -8.08 -5.36 -4.74
CA GLU A 37 -7.40 -6.32 -5.63
C GLU A 37 -7.97 -7.75 -5.52
N GLU A 38 -9.10 -7.96 -4.82
CA GLU A 38 -9.74 -9.27 -4.59
C GLU A 38 -8.80 -10.33 -3.98
N ALA A 39 -7.78 -9.88 -3.25
CA ALA A 39 -6.78 -10.71 -2.59
C ALA A 39 -6.75 -10.41 -1.08
N PRO A 40 -7.85 -10.64 -0.34
CA PRO A 40 -8.00 -10.16 1.03
C PRO A 40 -6.93 -10.75 1.95
N ARG A 41 -6.21 -9.87 2.65
CA ARG A 41 -5.25 -10.24 3.69
C ARG A 41 -5.86 -10.00 5.07
N ARG A 42 -5.48 -10.82 6.06
CA ARG A 42 -5.96 -10.60 7.43
C ARG A 42 -5.26 -9.36 8.01
N ILE A 43 -6.02 -8.49 8.67
CA ILE A 43 -5.47 -7.30 9.33
C ILE A 43 -4.37 -7.63 10.35
N ARG A 44 -4.42 -8.83 10.95
CA ARG A 44 -3.37 -9.35 11.83
C ARG A 44 -2.03 -9.47 11.12
N ASP A 45 -2.02 -9.97 9.89
CA ASP A 45 -0.79 -10.18 9.12
C ASP A 45 -0.17 -8.83 8.75
N VAL A 46 -1.00 -7.85 8.38
CA VAL A 46 -0.56 -6.47 8.13
C VAL A 46 0.07 -5.87 9.39
N ILE A 47 -0.60 -5.96 10.55
CA ILE A 47 -0.07 -5.43 11.81
C ILE A 47 1.22 -6.15 12.22
N ASN A 48 1.32 -7.47 12.05
CA ASN A 48 2.52 -8.25 12.34
C ASN A 48 3.71 -7.76 11.51
N VAL A 49 3.52 -7.54 10.21
CA VAL A 49 4.57 -7.04 9.31
C VAL A 49 5.03 -5.64 9.75
N PHE A 50 4.10 -4.73 10.04
CA PHE A 50 4.45 -3.38 10.51
C PHE A 50 5.16 -3.39 11.86
N HIS A 51 4.74 -4.27 12.77
CA HIS A 51 5.41 -4.46 14.06
C HIS A 51 6.86 -4.93 13.86
N HIS A 52 7.08 -5.90 12.98
CA HIS A 52 8.41 -6.39 12.64
C HIS A 52 9.28 -5.30 11.99
N LEU A 53 8.74 -4.57 11.02
CA LEU A 53 9.44 -3.45 10.36
C LEU A 53 9.85 -2.36 11.35
N ARG A 54 9.00 -2.03 12.33
CA ARG A 54 9.30 -1.05 13.37
C ARG A 54 10.45 -1.52 14.28
N GLN A 55 10.50 -2.81 14.61
CA GLN A 55 11.58 -3.39 15.41
C GLN A 55 12.92 -3.40 14.66
N LEU A 56 12.89 -3.75 13.37
CA LEU A 56 14.07 -3.71 12.50
C LEU A 56 14.64 -2.29 12.41
N ARG A 57 13.79 -1.28 12.20
CA ARG A 57 14.22 0.14 12.20
C ARG A 57 14.81 0.58 13.54
N GLY A 58 14.31 0.02 14.64
CA GLY A 58 14.80 0.30 15.99
C GLY A 58 16.03 -0.50 16.42
N LYS A 59 16.62 -1.33 15.54
CA LYS A 59 17.71 -2.29 15.85
C LYS A 59 17.39 -3.18 17.07
N ARG A 60 16.11 -3.52 17.28
CA ARG A 60 15.67 -4.41 18.35
C ARG A 60 15.57 -5.84 17.83
N THR A 61 15.72 -6.81 18.73
CA THR A 61 15.49 -8.21 18.38
C THR A 61 14.03 -8.43 17.98
N PRO A 62 13.75 -9.19 16.91
CA PRO A 62 12.39 -9.47 16.49
C PRO A 62 11.63 -10.21 17.59
N SER A 63 10.60 -9.58 18.16
CA SER A 63 9.71 -10.22 19.13
C SER A 63 8.33 -10.45 18.52
N PRO A 64 7.68 -11.58 18.83
CA PRO A 64 6.34 -11.86 18.32
C PRO A 64 5.34 -10.80 18.83
N LEU A 65 4.35 -10.49 18.00
CA LEU A 65 3.30 -9.55 18.38
C LEU A 65 2.46 -10.15 19.51
N ILE A 66 2.46 -9.48 20.66
CA ILE A 66 1.64 -9.86 21.80
C ILE A 66 0.21 -9.36 21.57
N LEU A 67 -0.77 -10.25 21.73
CA LEU A 67 -2.20 -9.97 21.56
C LEU A 67 -2.77 -9.26 22.80
N ASP A 68 -2.25 -8.07 23.09
CA ASP A 68 -2.63 -7.27 24.25
C ASP A 68 -3.67 -6.18 23.90
N GLN A 69 -4.14 -5.41 24.88
CA GLN A 69 -5.05 -4.28 24.71
C GLN A 69 -4.52 -3.26 23.68
N ASN A 70 -3.19 -3.09 23.61
CA ASN A 70 -2.53 -2.25 22.61
C ASN A 70 -2.79 -2.72 21.18
N TYR A 71 -2.75 -4.04 20.93
CA TYR A 71 -3.08 -4.60 19.62
C TYR A 71 -4.52 -4.30 19.22
N ILE A 72 -5.46 -4.46 20.16
CA ILE A 72 -6.89 -4.17 19.94
C ILE A 72 -7.06 -2.68 19.60
N ASN A 73 -6.37 -1.80 20.32
CA ASN A 73 -6.39 -0.35 20.06
C ASN A 73 -5.84 -0.02 18.66
N THR A 74 -4.68 -0.58 18.29
CA THR A 74 -4.09 -0.38 16.95
C THR A 74 -5.02 -0.89 15.85
N LYS A 75 -5.57 -2.10 16.01
CA LYS A 75 -6.55 -2.67 15.07
C LYS A 75 -7.75 -1.74 14.89
N ASN A 76 -8.30 -1.22 15.98
CA ASN A 76 -9.41 -0.27 15.93
C ASN A 76 -9.03 1.06 15.25
N GLN A 77 -7.82 1.56 15.47
CA GLN A 77 -7.32 2.75 14.76
C GLN A 77 -7.17 2.52 13.27
N VAL A 78 -6.65 1.35 12.84
CA VAL A 78 -6.54 0.99 11.42
C VAL A 78 -7.91 0.90 10.76
N ILE A 79 -8.90 0.27 11.40
CA ILE A 79 -10.28 0.21 10.88
C ILE A 79 -10.90 1.62 10.77
N LYS A 80 -10.66 2.48 11.75
CA LYS A 80 -11.13 3.89 11.70
C LYS A 80 -10.43 4.66 10.58
N ALA A 81 -9.13 4.47 10.39
CA ALA A 81 -8.36 5.11 9.32
C ALA A 81 -8.80 4.62 7.94
N GLU A 82 -9.10 3.34 7.78
CA GLU A 82 -9.63 2.77 6.53
C GLU A 82 -10.94 3.46 6.12
N ARG A 83 -11.87 3.65 7.07
CA ARG A 83 -13.11 4.40 6.82
C ARG A 83 -12.85 5.87 6.43
N ARG A 84 -11.84 6.51 7.04
CA ARG A 84 -11.45 7.89 6.68
C ARG A 84 -10.89 7.95 5.27
N VAL A 85 -9.99 7.04 4.90
CA VAL A 85 -9.43 6.96 3.54
C VAL A 85 -10.55 6.82 2.51
N LEU A 86 -11.52 5.93 2.75
CA LEU A 86 -12.69 5.78 1.88
C LEU A 86 -13.52 7.06 1.74
N LYS A 87 -13.78 7.74 2.87
CA LYS A 87 -14.54 8.99 2.88
C LYS A 87 -13.83 10.10 2.10
N GLU A 88 -12.52 10.25 2.28
CA GLU A 88 -11.73 11.29 1.61
C GLU A 88 -11.55 11.03 0.12
N LEU A 89 -11.47 9.78 -0.30
CA LEU A 89 -11.41 9.40 -1.71
C LEU A 89 -12.78 9.40 -2.40
N GLY A 90 -13.86 9.71 -1.68
CA GLY A 90 -15.22 9.66 -2.22
C GLY A 90 -15.60 8.28 -2.77
N PHE A 91 -15.07 7.20 -2.19
CA PHE A 91 -15.20 5.82 -2.69
C PHE A 91 -14.64 5.59 -4.11
N CYS A 92 -13.89 6.55 -4.66
CA CYS A 92 -13.18 6.39 -5.93
C CYS A 92 -11.85 5.63 -5.72
N VAL A 93 -11.99 4.32 -5.49
CA VAL A 93 -10.87 3.41 -5.18
C VAL A 93 -10.32 2.68 -6.40
N HIS A 94 -10.95 2.81 -7.57
CA HIS A 94 -10.49 2.21 -8.80
C HIS A 94 -9.20 2.89 -9.27
N VAL A 95 -8.10 2.15 -9.26
CA VAL A 95 -6.81 2.60 -9.79
C VAL A 95 -6.59 1.90 -11.12
N LYS A 96 -6.59 2.67 -12.21
CA LYS A 96 -6.13 2.19 -13.51
C LYS A 96 -4.62 2.32 -13.55
N HIS A 97 -3.92 1.20 -13.41
CA HIS A 97 -2.47 1.16 -13.53
C HIS A 97 -2.07 1.34 -15.01
N PRO A 98 -1.13 2.24 -15.35
CA PRO A 98 -0.64 2.44 -16.72
C PRO A 98 0.12 1.25 -17.33
N HIS A 99 0.24 0.10 -16.65
CA HIS A 99 0.79 -1.13 -17.23
C HIS A 99 0.19 -1.48 -18.59
N LYS A 100 -1.14 -1.29 -18.77
CA LYS A 100 -1.81 -1.53 -20.06
C LYS A 100 -1.32 -0.60 -21.18
N ILE A 101 -0.98 0.65 -20.82
CA ILE A 101 -0.47 1.65 -21.75
C ILE A 101 0.98 1.35 -22.12
N ILE A 102 1.79 0.93 -21.14
CA ILE A 102 3.20 0.53 -21.36
C ILE A 102 3.28 -0.65 -22.32
N VAL A 103 2.45 -1.68 -22.11
CA VAL A 103 2.37 -2.82 -23.03
C VAL A 103 2.00 -2.34 -24.43
N MET A 104 0.95 -1.53 -24.57
CA MET A 104 0.53 -0.98 -25.87
C MET A 104 1.66 -0.22 -26.58
N TYR A 105 2.42 0.62 -25.88
CA TYR A 105 3.55 1.32 -26.49
C TYR A 105 4.69 0.38 -26.89
N LEU A 106 4.99 -0.64 -26.09
CA LEU A 106 5.99 -1.65 -26.45
C LEU A 106 5.62 -2.44 -27.72
N GLN A 107 4.33 -2.71 -27.92
CA GLN A 107 3.83 -3.37 -29.14
C GLN A 107 3.93 -2.44 -30.36
N VAL A 108 3.52 -1.17 -30.21
CA VAL A 108 3.56 -0.17 -31.29
C VAL A 108 4.99 0.14 -31.73
N LEU A 109 5.94 0.14 -30.79
CA LEU A 109 7.35 0.40 -31.06
C LEU A 109 8.12 -0.85 -31.51
N GLU A 110 7.46 -2.00 -31.68
CA GLU A 110 8.07 -3.29 -32.04
C GLU A 110 9.21 -3.73 -31.08
N CYS A 111 9.26 -3.15 -29.89
CA CYS A 111 10.31 -3.37 -28.89
C CYS A 111 10.00 -4.53 -27.94
N GLU A 112 9.00 -5.36 -28.24
CA GLU A 112 8.57 -6.49 -27.40
C GLU A 112 9.70 -7.49 -27.11
N ARG A 113 10.65 -7.64 -28.05
CA ARG A 113 11.78 -8.57 -27.91
C ARG A 113 12.90 -8.03 -27.02
N ASN A 114 12.89 -6.74 -26.72
CA ASN A 114 13.92 -6.10 -25.90
C ASN A 114 13.60 -6.28 -24.41
N GLN A 115 13.98 -7.44 -23.85
CA GLN A 115 13.68 -7.82 -22.48
C GLN A 115 14.16 -6.79 -21.44
N THR A 116 15.29 -6.12 -21.67
CA THR A 116 15.80 -5.11 -20.73
C THR A 116 14.88 -3.88 -20.67
N LEU A 117 14.35 -3.44 -21.80
CA LEU A 117 13.43 -2.31 -21.90
C LEU A 117 12.06 -2.64 -21.30
N VAL A 118 11.54 -3.84 -21.59
CA VAL A 118 10.27 -4.33 -21.02
C VAL A 118 10.39 -4.39 -19.50
N GLN A 119 11.49 -4.95 -18.98
CA GLN A 119 11.69 -5.13 -17.56
C GLN A 119 11.94 -3.82 -16.82
N THR A 120 12.68 -2.87 -17.41
CA THR A 120 12.82 -1.52 -16.83
C THR A 120 11.49 -0.77 -16.83
N ALA A 121 10.72 -0.80 -17.92
CA ALA A 121 9.42 -0.13 -17.99
C ALA A 121 8.41 -0.71 -16.98
N TRP A 122 8.44 -2.01 -16.74
CA TRP A 122 7.63 -2.66 -15.71
C TRP A 122 8.04 -2.28 -14.28
N VAL A 123 9.34 -2.33 -13.98
CA VAL A 123 9.88 -2.06 -12.63
C VAL A 123 9.66 -0.60 -12.20
N VAL A 124 9.81 0.35 -13.13
CA VAL A 124 9.58 1.79 -12.85
C VAL A 124 8.15 2.04 -12.37
N HIS A 125 7.18 1.25 -12.82
CA HIS A 125 5.80 1.40 -12.38
C HIS A 125 5.49 0.76 -11.02
N ASP A 126 6.17 -0.33 -10.66
CA ASP A 126 5.99 -0.99 -9.36
C ASP A 126 6.63 -0.23 -8.18
N GLY A 127 7.24 0.94 -8.44
CA GLY A 127 7.69 1.87 -7.39
C GLY A 127 8.92 1.41 -6.62
N ILE A 128 9.78 0.59 -7.24
CA ILE A 128 11.11 0.28 -6.70
C ILE A 128 12.14 1.18 -7.39
N ILE A 129 12.35 2.36 -6.79
CA ILE A 129 13.59 3.15 -6.89
C ILE A 129 13.95 3.55 -5.46
#